data_AF-J9GP49-F1
#
_entry.id   AF-J9GP49-F1
#
_cell.length_a   1.000
_cell.length_b   1.000
_cell.length_c   1.000
_cell.angle_alpha   90.00
_cell.angle_beta   90.00
_cell.angle_gamma   90.00
#
_symmetry.space_group_name_H-M   'P 1'
#
loop_
_entity.id
_entity.type
_entity.pdbx_description
1 polymer ?
#
loop_
_entity_poly.entity_id
_entity_poly.type
_entity_poly.pdbx_seq_one_letter_code
_entity_poly.pdbx_strand_id
1 'polypeptide(L)' 'MDHGVKPSVQRIAIMDYLLKNRTHPTAEEIYSALVNLIPTLSKTTVYNTLKLFVEQGAALMLTIDEKNSEV' A
#
# COMPACT_ATOMS: atom_id res chain seq x y z
N MET A 1 16.14 -0.32 18.30
CA MET A 1 15.92 -0.76 16.91
C MET A 1 14.87 0.17 16.35
N ASP A 2 15.30 1.23 15.67
CA ASP A 2 14.40 2.29 15.21
C ASP A 2 14.52 2.34 13.70
N HIS A 3 13.57 1.75 12.98
CA HIS A 3 13.61 1.62 11.52
C HIS A 3 13.38 2.97 10.79
N GLY A 4 13.56 4.12 11.45
CA GLY A 4 13.50 5.47 10.83
C GLY A 4 12.14 5.88 10.26
N VAL A 5 11.15 4.98 10.26
CA VAL A 5 9.81 5.25 9.76
C VAL A 5 8.97 5.81 10.90
N LYS A 6 8.75 7.13 10.89
CA LYS A 6 7.78 7.75 11.81
C LYS A 6 6.41 7.07 11.64
N PRO A 7 5.85 6.46 12.69
CA PRO A 7 4.53 5.86 12.64
C PRO A 7 3.51 6.98 12.45
N SER A 8 2.91 7.04 11.26
CA SER A 8 1.78 7.92 10.96
C SER A 8 0.51 7.08 10.97
N VAL A 9 -0.60 7.66 11.42
CA VAL A 9 -1.93 7.02 11.41
C VAL A 9 -2.25 6.44 10.04
N GLN A 10 -1.88 7.15 8.97
CA GLN A 10 -2.06 6.72 7.58
C GLN A 10 -1.26 5.44 7.25
N ARG A 11 0.00 5.36 7.69
CA ARG A 11 0.87 4.20 7.44
C ARG A 11 0.39 2.96 8.18
N ILE A 12 -0.03 3.15 9.43
CA ILE A 12 -0.58 2.06 10.25
C ILE A 12 -1.87 1.54 9.61
N ALA A 13 -2.76 2.42 9.16
CA ALA A 13 -4.00 2.02 8.51
C ALA A 13 -3.76 1.27 7.19
N ILE A 14 -2.80 1.71 6.37
CA ILE A 14 -2.44 1.00 5.13
C ILE A 14 -1.88 -0.38 5.45
N MET A 15 -0.99 -0.50 6.44
CA MET A 15 -0.44 -1.80 6.84
C MET A 15 -1.53 -2.73 7.41
N ASP A 16 -2.41 -2.22 8.27
CA ASP A 16 -3.53 -2.99 8.83
C ASP A 16 -4.50 -3.47 7.74
N TYR A 17 -4.76 -2.63 6.72
CA TYR A 17 -5.55 -3.01 5.56
C TYR A 17 -4.92 -4.16 4.78
N LEU A 18 -3.60 -4.12 4.54
CA LEU A 18 -2.86 -5.19 3.86
C LEU A 18 -2.82 -6.49 4.68
N LEU A 19 -2.74 -6.40 6.01
CA LEU A 19 -2.76 -7.57 6.89
C LEU A 19 -4.13 -8.25 6.94
N LYS A 20 -5.21 -7.46 6.91
CA LYS A 20 -6.59 -7.95 6.92
C LYS A 20 -7.03 -8.51 5.57
N ASN A 21 -6.61 -7.87 4.47
CA ASN A 21 -6.96 -8.30 3.12
C ASN A 21 -5.84 -9.14 2.51
N ARG A 22 -5.99 -10.46 2.53
CA ARG A 22 -5.06 -11.42 1.88
C ARG A 22 -5.23 -11.49 0.35
N THR A 23 -5.47 -10.35 -0.26
CA THR A 23 -5.54 -10.17 -1.70
C THR A 23 -4.41 -9.25 -2.14
N HIS A 24 -4.23 -9.06 -3.46
CA HIS A 24 -3.28 -8.09 -4.01
C HIS A 24 -4.04 -6.85 -4.49
N PRO A 25 -4.50 -5.97 -3.58
CA PRO A 25 -5.23 -4.78 -3.97
C PRO A 25 -4.31 -3.77 -4.63
N THR A 26 -4.88 -3.02 -5.56
CA THR A 26 -4.26 -1.86 -6.18
C THR A 26 -4.22 -0.68 -5.20
N ALA A 27 -3.34 0.29 -5.46
CA ALA A 27 -3.26 1.51 -4.66
C ALA A 27 -4.59 2.28 -4.63
N GLU A 28 -5.37 2.21 -5.72
CA GLU A 28 -6.66 2.88 -5.84
C GLU A 28 -7.74 2.23 -4.96
N GLU A 29 -7.74 0.89 -4.87
CA GLU A 29 -8.62 0.14 -3.97
C GLU A 29 -8.29 0.43 -2.51
N ILE A 30 -7.00 0.43 -2.16
CA ILE A 30 -6.54 0.79 -0.79
C ILE A 30 -6.98 2.21 -0.45
N TYR A 31 -6.79 3.16 -1.35
CA TYR A 31 -7.23 4.54 -1.17
C TYR A 31 -8.75 4.62 -0.96
N SER A 32 -9.53 3.98 -1.82
CA SER A 32 -10.99 4.02 -1.76
C SER A 32 -11.55 3.38 -0.49
N ALA A 33 -10.90 2.32 0.01
CA ALA A 33 -11.26 1.71 1.28
C ALA A 33 -10.91 2.58 2.50
N LEU A 34 -9.75 3.26 2.46
CA LEU A 34 -9.22 4.00 3.60
C LEU A 34 -9.65 5.47 3.65
N VAL A 35 -10.01 6.10 2.54
CA VAL A 35 -10.43 7.52 2.50
C VAL A 35 -11.69 7.76 3.34
N ASN A 36 -12.58 6.77 3.43
CA ASN A 36 -13.76 6.81 4.29
C ASN A 36 -13.41 6.86 5.78
N LEU A 37 -12.29 6.25 6.17
CA LEU A 37 -11.80 6.23 7.55
C LEU A 37 -10.87 7.42 7.84
N ILE A 38 -10.08 7.83 6.85
CA ILE A 38 -9.07 8.88 6.96
C ILE A 38 -9.29 9.90 5.81
N PRO A 39 -10.13 10.93 6.02
CA PRO A 39 -10.44 11.93 4.99
C PRO A 39 -9.21 12.74 4.53
N THR A 40 -8.16 12.80 5.35
CA THR A 40 -6.89 13.48 5.01
C THR A 40 -5.96 12.62 4.14
N LEU A 41 -6.32 11.37 3.87
CA LEU A 41 -5.50 10.48 3.06
C LEU A 41 -5.56 10.93 1.60
N SER A 42 -4.39 11.04 0.96
CA SER A 42 -4.30 11.32 -0.48
C SER A 42 -3.79 10.08 -1.22
N LYS A 43 -4.12 9.96 -2.50
CA LYS A 43 -3.58 8.89 -3.36
C LYS A 43 -2.05 8.88 -3.34
N THR A 44 -1.42 10.05 -3.45
CA THR A 44 0.03 10.20 -3.38
C THR A 44 0.60 9.64 -2.08
N THR A 45 -0.08 9.84 -0.95
CA THR A 45 0.36 9.27 0.32
C THR A 45 0.27 7.73 0.34
N VAL A 46 -0.76 7.16 -0.29
CA VAL A 46 -0.88 5.70 -0.44
C VAL A 46 0.28 5.16 -1.28
N TYR A 47 0.53 5.72 -2.46
CA TYR A 47 1.66 5.32 -3.31
C TYR A 47 3.01 5.44 -2.61
N ASN A 48 3.28 6.57 -1.95
CA ASN A 48 4.53 6.78 -1.22
C ASN A 48 4.70 5.78 -0.07
N THR A 49 3.61 5.44 0.62
CA THR A 49 3.65 4.46 1.72
C THR A 49 3.88 3.05 1.19
N LEU A 50 3.19 2.65 0.11
CA LEU A 50 3.39 1.36 -0.52
C LEU A 50 4.82 1.21 -1.04
N LYS A 51 5.36 2.25 -1.70
CA LYS A 51 6.75 2.28 -2.16
C LYS A 51 7.72 2.09 -0.99
N LEU A 52 7.49 2.80 0.12
CA LEU A 52 8.30 2.64 1.33
C LEU A 52 8.20 1.22 1.90
N PHE A 53 7.02 0.60 1.91
CA PHE A 53 6.87 -0.77 2.38
C PHE A 53 7.60 -1.77 1.49
N VAL A 54 7.63 -1.55 0.19
CA VAL A 54 8.40 -2.39 -0.74
C VAL A 54 9.91 -2.22 -0.53
N GLU A 55 10.38 -0.98 -0.39
CA GLU A 55 11.80 -0.69 -0.12
C GLU A 55 12.28 -1.28 1.21
N GLN A 56 11.40 -1.36 2.21
CA GLN A 56 11.70 -1.98 3.51
C GLN A 56 11.43 -3.49 3.55
N GLY A 57 10.96 -4.10 2.45
CA GLY A 57 10.62 -5.52 2.38
C GLY A 57 9.37 -5.93 3.15
N ALA A 58 8.54 -4.97 3.57
CA ALA A 58 7.28 -5.20 4.28
C ALA A 58 6.10 -5.53 3.34
N ALA A 59 6.20 -5.17 2.05
CA ALA A 59 5.22 -5.52 1.03
C ALA A 59 5.92 -5.91 -0.27
N LEU A 60 5.27 -6.77 -1.08
CA LEU A 60 5.72 -7.10 -2.43
C LEU A 60 4.81 -6.43 -3.46
N MET A 61 5.40 -5.64 -4.36
CA MET A 61 4.67 -5.08 -5.50
C MET A 61 4.65 -6.09 -6.63
N LEU A 62 3.45 -6.39 -7.14
CA LEU A 62 3.26 -7.18 -8.35
C LEU A 62 2.94 -6.22 -9.50
N THR A 63 3.79 -6.22 -10.52
CA THR A 63 3.51 -5.55 -11.77
C THR A 63 2.92 -6.58 -12.72
N ILE A 64 1.65 -6.42 -13.10
CA ILE A 64 1.06 -7.22 -14.17
C ILE A 64 1.51 -6.55 -15.48
N ASP A 65 2.60 -7.05 -16.06
CA ASP A 65 2.97 -6.71 -17.44
C ASP A 65 2.04 -7.48 -18.38
N GLU A 66 1.23 -6.76 -19.16
CA GLU A 66 0.29 -7.33 -20.14
C GLU A 66 0.99 -7.94 -21.37
N LYS A 67 2.27 -8.32 -21.24
CA LYS A 67 3.17 -8.67 -22.35
C LYS A 67 3.59 -10.15 -22.40
N ASN A 68 2.79 -11.06 -21.86
CA ASN A 68 3.02 -12.51 -21.96
C ASN A 68 1.73 -13.33 -22.17
N SER A 69 0.94 -12.93 -23.17
CA SER A 69 -0.07 -13.79 -23.79
C SER A 69 0.42 -14.24 -25.17
N GLU A 70 1.52 -14.97 -25.20
CA GLU A 70 1.92 -15.77 -26.37
C GLU A 70 2.20 -17.20 -25.90
N VAL A 71 1.15 -18.02 -25.89
CA VAL A 71 1.22 -19.49 -25.99
C VAL A 71 0.16 -19.97 -26.98
#